data_AF-A0A966III9-F1
#
_entry.id   AF-A0A966III9-F1
#
_cell.length_a   1.000
_cell.length_b   1.000
_cell.length_c   1.000
_cell.angle_alpha   90.00
_cell.angle_beta   90.00
_cell.angle_gamma   90.00
#
_symmetry.space_group_name_H-M   'P 1'
#
loop_
_entity.id
_entity.type
_entity.pdbx_description
1 polymer ?
#
loop_
_entity_poly.entity_id
_entity_poly.type
_entity_poly.pdbx_seq_one_letter_code
_entity_poly.pdbx_strand_id
1 'polypeptide(L)'
;MNSVLRNLVVWFVLGSLLIYVFNNIENTGAREQISYSQFKEEVLSDRIAKVVYKGDQMTIIGDRLDGSKFETTHPIFKKDEAVDNAIE
;
A
#
# COMPACT_ATOMS: atom_id res chain seq x y z
N MET A 1 36.18 -30.23 10.35
CA MET A 1 34.84 -29.67 10.05
C MET A 1 34.94 -28.93 8.73
N ASN A 2 34.16 -29.40 7.75
CA ASN A 2 34.40 -29.20 6.32
C ASN A 2 34.21 -27.74 5.88
N SER A 3 35.22 -27.11 5.27
CA SER A 3 35.19 -25.74 4.76
C SER A 3 34.05 -25.49 3.78
N VAL A 4 33.67 -26.52 3.03
CA VAL A 4 32.52 -26.53 2.12
C VAL A 4 31.21 -26.29 2.86
N LEU A 5 31.00 -26.92 4.02
CA LEU A 5 29.77 -26.78 4.80
C LEU A 5 29.63 -25.35 5.36
N ARG A 6 30.74 -24.75 5.79
CA ARG A 6 30.75 -23.35 6.26
C ARG A 6 30.37 -22.37 5.15
N ASN A 7 30.86 -22.59 3.92
CA ASN A 7 30.50 -21.75 2.78
C ASN A 7 29.01 -21.88 2.44
N LEU A 8 28.48 -23.10 2.41
CA LEU A 8 27.06 -23.35 2.13
C LEU A 8 26.14 -22.67 3.15
N VAL A 9 26.52 -22.64 4.43
CA VAL A 9 25.76 -21.92 5.47
C VAL A 9 25.73 -20.42 5.20
N VAL A 10 26.87 -19.81 4.81
CA VAL A 10 26.92 -18.38 4.46
C VAL A 10 26.03 -18.08 3.26
N TRP A 11 26.08 -18.92 2.22
CA TRP A 11 25.21 -18.80 1.06
C TRP A 11 23.73 -18.95 1.41
N PHE A 12 23.39 -19.83 2.35
CA PHE A 12 22.02 -20.02 2.80
C PHE A 12 21.50 -18.78 3.55
N VAL A 13 22.30 -18.19 4.44
CA VAL A 13 21.95 -16.95 5.14
C VAL A 13 21.74 -15.81 4.15
N LEU A 14 22.66 -15.63 3.19
CA LEU A 14 22.52 -14.63 2.13
C LEU A 14 21.26 -14.83 1.28
N GLY A 15 20.99 -16.07 0.86
CA GLY A 15 19.78 -16.41 0.11
C GLY A 15 18.50 -16.13 0.89
N SER A 16 18.46 -16.49 2.18
CA SER A 16 17.31 -16.25 3.05
C SER A 16 17.06 -14.75 3.28
N LEU A 17 18.13 -13.95 3.40
CA LEU A 17 18.02 -12.50 3.55
C LEU A 17 17.46 -11.84 2.28
N LEU A 18 17.89 -12.30 1.10
CA LEU A 18 17.31 -11.84 -0.16
C LEU A 18 15.81 -12.15 -0.23
N ILE A 19 15.39 -13.38 0.10
CA ILE A 19 13.98 -13.77 0.15
C ILE A 19 13.20 -12.86 1.13
N TYR A 20 13.77 -12.53 2.29
CA TYR A 20 13.14 -11.63 3.26
C TYR A 20 12.94 -10.21 2.71
N VAL A 21 13.94 -9.65 2.03
CA VAL A 21 13.85 -8.34 1.37
C VAL A 21 12.80 -8.38 0.26
N PHE A 22 12.78 -9.42 -0.57
CA PHE A 22 11.77 -9.59 -1.62
C PHE A 22 10.34 -9.72 -1.04
N ASN A 23 10.15 -10.50 0.02
CA ASN A 23 8.86 -10.61 0.71
C ASN A 23 8.40 -9.27 1.31
N ASN A 24 9.32 -8.39 1.71
CA ASN A 24 8.97 -7.07 2.20
C ASN A 24 8.52 -6.13 1.06
N ILE A 25 9.07 -6.28 -0.14
CA ILE A 25 8.72 -5.50 -1.34
C ILE A 25 7.31 -5.87 -1.85
N GLU A 26 6.90 -7.14 -1.74
CA GLU A 26 5.60 -7.63 -2.25
C GLU A 26 4.38 -7.23 -1.42
N ASN A 27 4.55 -6.69 -0.20
CA ASN A 27 3.45 -6.12 0.59
C ASN A 27 2.86 -4.83 -0.02
N THR A 28 3.32 -4.42 -1.20
CA THR A 28 2.77 -3.30 -1.98
C THR A 28 1.64 -3.71 -2.94
N GLY A 29 1.29 -5.00 -3.04
CA GLY A 29 0.37 -5.51 -4.06
C GLY A 29 -1.12 -5.56 -3.68
N ALA A 30 -1.44 -5.90 -2.43
CA ALA A 30 -2.83 -6.05 -2.00
C ALA A 30 -3.37 -4.70 -1.50
N ARG A 31 -4.27 -4.10 -2.27
CA ARG A 31 -5.06 -2.96 -1.81
C ARG A 31 -6.24 -3.49 -1.01
N GLU A 32 -6.38 -3.03 0.22
CA GLU A 32 -7.57 -3.28 1.02
C GLU A 32 -8.76 -2.60 0.35
N GLN A 33 -9.82 -3.36 0.05
CA GLN A 33 -11.04 -2.79 -0.51
C GLN A 33 -11.89 -2.19 0.61
N ILE A 34 -12.01 -0.87 0.65
CA ILE A 34 -12.74 -0.13 1.68
C ILE A 34 -13.96 0.59 1.10
N SER A 35 -14.94 0.86 1.96
CA SER A 35 -16.08 1.69 1.58
C SER A 35 -15.68 3.14 1.39
N TYR A 36 -16.41 3.89 0.56
CA TYR A 36 -16.17 5.33 0.38
C TYR A 36 -16.34 6.11 1.70
N SER A 37 -17.30 5.74 2.54
CA SER A 37 -17.50 6.38 3.84
C SER A 37 -16.27 6.22 4.76
N GLN A 38 -15.65 5.03 4.74
CA GLN A 38 -14.42 4.78 5.49
C GLN A 38 -13.25 5.59 4.90
N PHE A 39 -13.10 5.62 3.58
CA PHE A 39 -12.11 6.46 2.92
C PHE A 39 -12.27 7.93 3.33
N LYS A 40 -13.50 8.47 3.29
CA LYS A 40 -13.81 9.83 3.71
C LYS A 40 -13.41 10.09 5.16
N GLU A 41 -13.75 9.18 6.08
CA GLU A 41 -13.35 9.30 7.48
C GLU A 41 -11.83 9.32 7.63
N GLU A 42 -11.11 8.45 6.91
CA GLU A 42 -9.65 8.39 6.95
C GLU A 42 -8.98 9.64 6.36
N VAL A 43 -9.51 10.20 5.26
CA VAL A 43 -9.07 11.49 4.69
C VAL A 43 -9.26 12.62 5.70
N LEU A 44 -10.46 12.74 6.28
CA LEU A 44 -10.77 13.79 7.26
C LEU A 44 -10.00 13.64 8.57
N SER A 45 -9.50 12.44 8.87
CA SER A 45 -8.69 12.15 10.06
C SER A 45 -7.19 12.26 9.80
N ASP A 46 -6.77 12.76 8.63
CA ASP A 46 -5.36 12.93 8.26
C ASP A 46 -4.56 11.60 8.32
N ARG A 47 -5.20 10.48 7.96
CA ARG A 47 -4.56 9.14 7.92
C ARG A 47 -4.02 8.76 6.55
N ILE A 48 -4.28 9.58 5.53
CA ILE A 48 -3.98 9.32 4.13
C ILE A 48 -2.73 10.09 3.72
N ALA A 49 -1.72 9.38 3.21
CA ALA A 49 -0.49 9.99 2.72
C ALA A 49 -0.61 10.44 1.26
N LYS A 50 -1.38 9.71 0.46
CA LYS A 50 -1.52 9.94 -0.98
C LYS A 50 -2.83 9.40 -1.52
N VAL A 51 -3.46 10.16 -2.41
CA VAL A 51 -4.65 9.76 -3.17
C VAL A 51 -4.35 9.83 -4.67
N VAL A 52 -4.83 8.84 -5.43
CA VAL A 52 -4.76 8.80 -6.89
C VAL A 52 -6.10 8.32 -7.45
N TYR A 53 -6.66 9.08 -8.37
CA TYR A 53 -7.84 8.69 -9.13
C TYR A 53 -7.41 7.91 -10.37
N LYS A 54 -7.93 6.69 -10.56
CA LYS A 54 -7.67 5.91 -11.78
C LYS A 54 -8.43 6.52 -12.97
N GLY A 55 -7.95 6.21 -14.18
CA GLY A 55 -8.53 6.70 -15.43
C GLY A 55 -9.94 6.19 -15.76
N ASP A 56 -10.52 5.32 -14.92
CA ASP A 56 -11.88 4.79 -15.04
C ASP A 56 -12.96 5.69 -14.40
N GLN A 57 -12.57 6.84 -13.85
CA GLN A 57 -13.49 7.84 -13.27
C GLN A 57 -14.33 7.33 -12.08
N MET A 58 -13.95 6.20 -11.50
CA MET A 58 -14.68 5.59 -10.39
C MET A 58 -13.77 5.06 -9.31
N THR A 59 -12.55 4.65 -9.65
CA THR A 59 -11.66 3.98 -8.69
C THR A 59 -10.68 4.98 -8.09
N ILE A 60 -10.67 5.02 -6.76
CA ILE A 60 -9.74 5.78 -5.96
C ILE A 60 -8.78 4.78 -5.29
N ILE A 61 -7.49 5.01 -5.44
CA ILE A 61 -6.45 4.27 -4.73
C ILE A 61 -5.63 5.22 -3.89
N GLY A 62 -5.09 4.74 -2.79
CA GLY A 62 -4.22 5.56 -1.97
C GLY A 62 -3.30 4.78 -1.07
N ASP A 63 -2.36 5.52 -0.51
CA ASP A 63 -1.39 5.06 0.49
C ASP A 63 -1.74 5.75 1.81
N ARG A 64 -1.80 4.98 2.90
CA ARG A 64 -1.97 5.50 4.26
C ARG A 64 -0.62 5.89 4.86
N LEU A 65 -0.64 6.69 5.92
CA LEU A 65 0.57 7.06 6.66
C LEU A 65 1.32 5.87 7.27
N ASP A 66 0.62 4.76 7.53
CA ASP A 66 1.21 3.51 8.03
C ASP A 66 1.84 2.64 6.92
N GLY A 67 1.75 3.05 5.66
CA GLY A 67 2.27 2.33 4.50
C GLY A 67 1.32 1.30 3.90
N SER A 68 0.15 1.05 4.50
CA SER A 68 -0.89 0.21 3.91
C SER A 68 -1.55 0.90 2.71
N LYS A 69 -2.07 0.09 1.78
CA LYS A 69 -2.73 0.58 0.55
C LYS A 69 -4.20 0.24 0.58
N PHE A 70 -5.02 1.14 0.06
CA PHE A 70 -6.46 0.91 -0.05
C PHE A 70 -6.95 1.19 -1.48
N GLU A 71 -8.11 0.62 -1.78
CA GLU A 71 -8.89 0.88 -2.98
C GLU A 71 -10.35 1.08 -2.59
N THR A 72 -10.97 2.14 -3.13
CA THR A 72 -12.40 2.38 -2.99
C THR A 72 -12.99 2.80 -4.33
N THR A 73 -14.30 2.66 -4.47
CA THR A 73 -15.02 3.07 -5.67
C THR A 73 -16.03 4.15 -5.33
N HIS A 74 -15.88 5.30 -5.98
CA HIS A 74 -16.80 6.42 -5.87
C HIS A 74 -16.85 7.17 -7.20
N PRO A 75 -18.04 7.42 -7.76
CA PRO A 75 -18.13 8.12 -9.03
C PRO A 75 -17.60 9.56 -8.91
N ILE A 76 -16.58 9.94 -9.69
CA ILE A 76 -15.93 11.27 -9.59
C ILE A 76 -16.88 12.44 -9.87
N PHE A 77 -18.00 12.19 -10.55
CA PHE A 77 -19.01 13.20 -10.85
C PHE A 77 -19.89 13.53 -9.63
N LYS A 78 -19.84 12.72 -8.56
CA LYS A 78 -20.39 13.08 -7.26
C LYS A 78 -19.32 13.76 -6.43
N LYS A 79 -19.23 15.09 -6.56
CA LYS A 79 -18.34 15.92 -5.76
C LYS A 79 -18.66 15.77 -4.27
N ASP A 80 -17.61 15.67 -3.45
CA ASP A 80 -17.69 15.71 -1.99
C ASP A 80 -16.72 16.79 -1.51
N GLU A 81 -17.24 17.99 -1.27
CA GLU A 81 -16.44 19.18 -0.91
C GLU A 81 -15.56 18.94 0.32
N ALA A 82 -16.02 18.12 1.28
CA ALA A 82 -15.24 17.84 2.49
C ALA A 82 -13.99 17.01 2.18
N VAL A 83 -14.08 16.09 1.23
CA VAL A 83 -12.95 15.27 0.79
C VAL A 83 -12.04 16.08 -0.13
N ASP A 84 -12.62 16.84 -1.08
CA ASP A 84 -11.86 17.66 -2.02
C ASP A 84 -10.99 18.70 -1.29
N ASN A 85 -11.54 19.42 -0.30
CA ASN A 85 -10.81 20.39 0.52
C ASN A 85 -9.73 19.77 1.42
N ALA A 86 -9.85 18.48 1.74
CA ALA A 86 -8.92 17.78 2.62
C ALA A 86 -7.75 17.14 1.86
N ILE A 87 -7.86 17.02 0.53
CA ILE A 87 -6.82 16.45 -0.35
C ILE A 87 -6.03 17.57 -1.06
N GLU A 88 -6.58 18.78 -1.15
CA GLU A 88 -5.91 19.98 -1.70
C GLU A 88 -4.80 20.52 -0.79
#